data_AF-A0A2N8MM52-F1
#
_entry.id   AF-A0A2N8MM52-F1
#
_cell.length_a   1.000
_cell.length_b   1.000
_cell.length_c   1.000
_cell.angle_alpha   90.00
_cell.angle_beta   90.00
_cell.angle_gamma   90.00
#
_symmetry.space_group_name_H-M   'P 1'
#
loop_
_entity.id
_entity.type
_entity.pdbx_description
1 polymer ?
#
loop_
_entity_poly.entity_id
_entity_poly.type
_entity_poly.pdbx_seq_one_letter_code
_entity_poly.pdbx_strand_id
1 'polypeptide(L)' 'MAGTDPRPYLTEVDYPCGRDELLRAAAAAGAGDDVLGPLGALPASDYADGDGAWDALGTHEGSTTT' A
#
# COMPACT_ATOMS: atom_id res chain seq x y z
N MET A 1 -3.50 -3.64 -17.16
CA MET A 1 -3.16 -4.56 -16.06
C MET A 1 -3.74 -3.93 -14.82
N ALA A 2 -4.80 -4.48 -14.23
CA ALA A 2 -5.21 -4.02 -12.91
C ALA A 2 -4.06 -4.37 -11.96
N GLY A 3 -3.53 -3.41 -11.21
CA GLY A 3 -2.48 -3.66 -10.23
C GLY A 3 -2.91 -4.79 -9.29
N THR A 4 -1.94 -5.62 -8.90
CA THR A 4 -2.19 -6.69 -7.93
C THR A 4 -2.77 -6.10 -6.65
N ASP A 5 -3.89 -6.65 -6.17
CA ASP A 5 -4.56 -6.21 -4.95
C ASP A 5 -3.62 -6.38 -3.74
N PRO A 6 -3.26 -5.30 -3.01
CA PRO A 6 -2.37 -5.34 -1.86
C PRO A 6 -3.07 -5.83 -0.59
N ARG A 7 -4.41 -5.74 -0.51
CA ARG A 7 -5.21 -6.10 0.67
C ARG A 7 -4.90 -7.50 1.24
N PRO A 8 -4.77 -8.58 0.43
CA PRO A 8 -4.40 -9.89 0.97
C PRO A 8 -3.01 -9.95 1.61
N TYR A 9 -2.10 -9.02 1.30
CA TYR A 9 -0.75 -8.97 1.87
C TYR A 9 -0.67 -8.10 3.14
N LEU A 10 -1.73 -7.35 3.44
CA LEU A 10 -1.82 -6.42 4.57
C LEU A 10 -2.72 -6.94 5.70
N THR A 11 -3.19 -8.18 5.63
CA THR A 11 -4.12 -8.75 6.62
C THR A 11 -3.49 -8.94 8.00
N GLU A 12 -2.17 -9.09 8.07
CA GLU A 12 -1.40 -9.30 9.30
C GLU A 12 -0.84 -7.99 9.89
N VAL A 13 -1.23 -6.84 9.34
CA VAL A 13 -0.78 -5.53 9.82
C VAL A 13 -1.57 -5.12 11.06
N ASP A 14 -0.86 -4.75 12.13
CA ASP A 14 -1.45 -4.10 13.29
C ASP A 14 -1.65 -2.61 13.02
N TYR A 15 -2.91 -2.20 12.85
CA TYR A 15 -3.29 -0.82 12.64
C TYR A 15 -3.56 -0.07 13.97
N PRO A 16 -3.31 1.25 14.06
CA PRO A 16 -2.79 2.14 13.00
C PRO A 16 -1.30 1.92 12.73
N CYS A 17 -0.90 2.02 11.45
CA CYS A 17 0.48 1.80 11.03
C CYS A 17 0.94 2.80 9.98
N GLY A 18 2.25 3.03 9.91
CA GLY A 18 2.85 3.86 8.86
C GLY A 18 3.14 3.08 7.58
N ARG A 19 3.45 3.81 6.50
CA ARG A 19 3.85 3.24 5.20
C ARG A 19 4.94 2.17 5.31
N ASP A 20 5.97 2.40 6.13
CA ASP A 20 7.09 1.45 6.26
C ASP A 20 6.63 0.09 6.84
N GLU A 21 5.64 0.10 7.72
CA GLU A 21 5.07 -1.14 8.26
C GLU A 21 4.20 -1.85 7.20
N LEU A 22 3.43 -1.10 6.40
CA LEU A 22 2.71 -1.66 5.26
C LEU A 22 3.66 -2.35 4.27
N LEU A 23 4.77 -1.70 3.93
CA LEU A 23 5.81 -2.26 3.06
C LEU A 23 6.42 -3.52 3.66
N ARG A 24 6.71 -3.49 4.96
CA ARG A 24 7.29 -4.63 5.67
C ARG A 24 6.34 -5.82 5.69
N ALA A 25 5.07 -5.60 6.02
CA ALA A 25 4.06 -6.65 6.05
C ALA A 25 3.80 -7.22 4.65
N ALA A 26 3.68 -6.36 3.64
CA ALA A 26 3.53 -6.80 2.26
C ALA A 26 4.73 -7.63 1.80
N ALA A 27 5.95 -7.18 2.09
CA ALA A 27 7.17 -7.93 1.75
C ALA A 27 7.25 -9.27 2.52
N ALA A 28 6.87 -9.28 3.80
CA ALA A 28 6.82 -10.50 4.61
C ALA A 28 5.78 -11.51 4.09
N ALA A 29 4.66 -11.02 3.54
CA ALA A 29 3.64 -11.83 2.87
C ALA A 29 4.05 -12.26 1.45
N GLY A 30 5.24 -11.85 0.96
CA GLY A 30 5.75 -12.21 -0.37
C GLY A 30 5.21 -11.37 -1.51
N ALA A 31 4.75 -10.14 -1.22
CA ALA A 31 4.32 -9.21 -2.25
C ALA A 31 5.49 -8.81 -3.16
N GLY A 32 5.24 -8.77 -4.47
CA GLY A 32 6.22 -8.34 -5.48
C GLY A 32 6.27 -6.82 -5.66
N ASP A 33 7.16 -6.34 -6.53
CA ASP A 33 7.33 -4.92 -6.87
C ASP A 33 6.04 -4.26 -7.37
N ASP A 34 5.12 -5.01 -7.99
CA ASP A 34 3.81 -4.51 -8.42
C ASP A 34 2.93 -4.02 -7.25
N VAL A 35 3.19 -4.51 -6.04
CA VAL A 35 2.51 -4.11 -4.80
C VAL A 35 3.40 -3.18 -3.98
N LEU A 36 4.68 -3.54 -3.81
CA LEU A 36 5.63 -2.76 -3.01
C LEU A 36 5.94 -1.39 -3.61
N GLY A 37 5.99 -1.27 -4.95
CA GLY A 37 6.23 -0.01 -5.64
C GLY A 37 5.18 1.04 -5.32
N PRO A 38 3.87 0.77 -5.58
CA PRO A 38 2.80 1.67 -5.21
C PRO A 38 2.74 1.96 -3.70
N LEU A 39 2.90 0.95 -2.84
CA LEU A 39 2.98 1.14 -1.39
C LEU A 39 4.13 2.06 -0.98
N GLY A 40 5.26 2.02 -1.68
CA GLY A 40 6.42 2.89 -1.43
C GLY A 40 6.20 4.33 -1.87
N ALA A 41 5.33 4.54 -2.86
CA ALA A 41 4.94 5.87 -3.35
C ALA A 41 3.92 6.58 -2.43
N LEU A 42 3.31 5.85 -1.50
CA LEU A 42 2.38 6.42 -0.54
C LEU A 42 3.02 7.52 0.32
N PRO A 43 2.24 8.53 0.74
CA PRO A 43 2.70 9.52 1.70
C PRO A 43 3.07 8.86 3.03
N ALA A 44 4.03 9.44 3.74
CA ALA A 44 4.36 9.03 5.11
C ALA A 44 3.28 9.53 6.08
N SER A 45 2.14 8.84 6.07
CA SER A 45 1.01 9.03 6.99
C SER A 45 0.77 7.75 7.78
N ASP A 46 0.11 7.91 8.93
CA ASP A 46 -0.46 6.80 9.68
C ASP A 46 -1.80 6.40 9.05
N TYR A 47 -1.87 5.16 8.59
CA TYR A 47 -3.06 4.53 8.05
C TYR A 47 -3.80 3.86 9.19
N ALA A 48 -5.10 4.14 9.31
CA ALA A 48 -5.94 3.56 10.36
C ALA A 48 -6.37 2.11 10.04
N ASP A 49 -6.33 1.73 8.77
CA ASP A 49 -6.76 0.44 8.24
C ASP A 49 -6.30 0.26 6.78
N GLY A 50 -6.49 -0.95 6.25
CA GLY A 50 -6.12 -1.29 4.87
C GLY A 50 -6.94 -0.58 3.80
N ASP A 51 -8.19 -0.19 4.10
CA ASP A 51 -9.01 0.60 3.17
C ASP A 51 -8.44 2.02 3.04
N GLY A 52 -8.00 2.64 4.13
CA GLY A 52 -7.30 3.93 4.09
C GLY A 52 -6.00 3.89 3.30
N ALA A 53 -5.25 2.78 3.37
CA ALA A 53 -4.07 2.56 2.54
C ALA A 53 -4.45 2.39 1.05
N TRP A 54 -5.54 1.67 0.76
CA TRP A 54 -6.04 1.45 -0.59
C TRP A 54 -6.59 2.73 -1.24
N ASP A 55 -7.33 3.54 -0.49
CA ASP A 55 -7.79 4.86 -0.95
C ASP A 55 -6.60 5.75 -1.33
N ALA A 56 -5.56 5.78 -0.49
CA ALA A 56 -4.35 6.53 -0.76
C ALA A 56 -3.60 6.03 -2.01
N LEU A 57 -3.64 4.72 -2.30
CA LEU A 57 -3.13 4.17 -3.56
C LEU A 57 -3.99 4.66 -4.74
N GLY A 58 -5.30 4.51 -4.64
CA GLY A 58 -6.28 4.92 -5.67
C GLY A 58 -6.21 6.42 -6.02
N THR A 59 -5.87 7.28 -5.06
CA THR A 59 -5.70 8.72 -5.29
C THR A 59 -4.38 9.08 -6.00
N HIS A 60 -3.34 8.25 -5.90
CA HIS A 60 -2.08 8.42 -6.61
C HIS A 60 -2.19 8.08 -8.12
N GLU A 61 -3.15 7.22 -8.50
CA GLU A 61 -3.44 6.81 -9.89
C GLU A 61 -3.94 7.97 -10.80
N GLY A 62 -4.02 9.20 -10.28
CA GLY A 62 -4.55 10.39 -10.96
C GLY A 62 -3.52 11.44 -11.40
N SER A 63 -2.21 11.26 -11.16
CA SER A 63 -1.17 12.25 -11.54
C SER A 63 -0.13 11.70 -12.51
N THR A 64 -0.55 11.40 -13.75
CA THR A 64 0.35 11.48 -14.91
C THR A 64 -0.20 12.50 -15.90
N THR A 65 0.06 13.77 -15.63
CA THR A 65 0.03 14.84 -16.64
C THR A 65 1.43 15.40 -16.76
N THR A 66 2.15 15.02 -17.82
CA THR A 66 3.10 15.80 -18.65
C THR A 66 4.04 14.87 -19.40
#